data_AF-F7GAQ2-F1
#
_entry.id   AF-F7GAQ2-F1
#
_cell.length_a   1.000
_cell.length_b   1.000
_cell.length_c   1.000
_cell.angle_alpha   90.00
_cell.angle_beta   90.00
_cell.angle_gamma   90.00
#
_symmetry.space_group_name_H-M   'P 1'
#
loop_
_entity.id
_entity.type
_entity.pdbx_description
1 polymer ?
#
loop_
_entity_poly.entity_id
_entity_poly.type
_entity_poly.pdbx_seq_one_letter_code
_entity_poly.pdbx_strand_id
1 'polypeptide(L)'
;MVPPGGFSVDAVLAGALEQFVASGRGEGLCPLLCHPDGTPLGPGSRMVNPQLGAVLQRAARAPEEDDQFWDALLRPLARDLPTLAGKSLFTTPPDALPSLQPALSLPLRQGSLFTTPEPVTGAPLLNMLSRLGEAGPDAEPCPRVLEAAQFAYASAPSAAPVGSFLAAMDSGGSVLLLSSSLNSSFGSGLLSPATGLVLSDFEGEAATHSWTCPVLLCCGPEEDVLGVVATAGPAGSLAMAQTLLSHLLLQQPAQDAVARDVDHPAGQALLLVTSRAEHVRTAAVPSHCCPSEGY
;
A
#
# COMPACT_ATOMS: atom_id res chain seq x y z
N MET A 1 1.19 5.48 -17.23
CA MET A 1 1.93 6.71 -17.61
C MET A 1 1.01 7.90 -17.40
N VAL A 2 1.34 8.83 -16.49
CA VAL A 2 0.51 10.04 -16.31
C VAL A 2 0.58 10.83 -17.63
N PRO A 3 -0.56 11.17 -18.26
CA PRO A 3 -0.54 11.89 -19.52
C PRO A 3 0.13 13.26 -19.33
N PRO A 4 0.86 13.79 -20.33
CA PRO A 4 1.45 15.12 -20.26
C PRO A 4 0.41 16.24 -20.00
N GLY A 5 -0.88 15.95 -20.19
CA GLY A 5 -1.98 16.85 -19.87
C GLY A 5 -2.54 16.76 -18.45
N GLY A 6 -1.93 15.98 -17.55
CA GLY A 6 -2.44 15.76 -16.20
C GLY A 6 -3.64 14.80 -16.13
N PHE A 7 -4.33 14.78 -14.99
CA PHE A 7 -5.51 13.94 -14.77
C PHE A 7 -6.65 14.73 -14.09
N SER A 8 -7.88 14.21 -14.21
CA SER A 8 -9.04 14.77 -13.54
C SER A 8 -9.06 14.31 -12.09
N VAL A 9 -9.17 15.24 -11.16
CA VAL A 9 -9.35 14.97 -9.73
C VAL A 9 -10.68 14.23 -9.54
N ASP A 10 -10.65 13.10 -8.85
CA ASP A 10 -11.84 12.34 -8.49
C ASP A 10 -12.39 12.76 -7.10
N ALA A 11 -13.51 12.16 -6.70
CA ALA A 11 -14.14 12.48 -5.41
C ALA A 11 -13.27 12.09 -4.20
N VAL A 12 -12.46 11.03 -4.31
CA VAL A 12 -11.62 10.53 -3.22
C VAL A 12 -10.47 11.51 -2.97
N LEU A 13 -9.76 11.90 -4.03
CA LEU A 13 -8.68 12.87 -3.95
C LEU A 13 -9.18 14.25 -3.52
N ALA A 14 -10.32 14.71 -4.04
CA ALA A 14 -10.91 15.98 -3.62
C ALA A 14 -11.27 15.98 -2.13
N GLY A 15 -11.93 14.92 -1.63
CA GLY A 15 -12.29 14.81 -0.22
C GLY A 15 -11.06 14.75 0.70
N ALA A 16 -10.01 14.03 0.29
CA ALA A 16 -8.75 14.00 1.03
C ALA A 16 -8.11 15.41 1.09
N LEU A 17 -8.12 16.13 -0.03
CA LEU A 17 -7.52 17.45 -0.13
C LEU A 17 -8.26 18.48 0.74
N GLU A 18 -9.59 18.48 0.74
CA GLU A 18 -10.38 19.35 1.61
C GLU A 18 -10.04 19.16 3.09
N GLN A 19 -9.96 17.90 3.55
CA GLN A 19 -9.56 17.58 4.91
C GLN A 19 -8.13 18.04 5.22
N PHE A 20 -7.21 17.83 4.27
CA PHE A 20 -5.82 18.21 4.43
C PHE A 20 -5.63 19.74 4.53
N VAL A 21 -6.31 20.51 3.68
CA VAL A 21 -6.30 21.98 3.76
C VAL A 21 -6.95 22.46 5.06
N ALA A 22 -8.09 21.88 5.45
CA ALA A 22 -8.76 22.22 6.71
C ALA A 22 -7.89 21.96 7.95
N SER A 23 -6.94 21.01 7.88
CA SER A 23 -5.99 20.74 8.95
C SER A 23 -4.86 21.77 9.07
N GLY A 24 -4.80 22.77 8.20
CA GLY A 24 -3.74 23.80 8.18
C GLY A 24 -2.40 23.32 7.62
N ARG A 25 -2.33 22.07 7.13
CA ARG A 25 -1.11 21.47 6.53
C ARG A 25 -1.02 21.65 5.01
N GLY A 26 -2.03 22.26 4.39
CA GLY A 26 -2.21 22.39 2.94
C GLY A 26 -1.30 23.36 2.20
N GLU A 27 -0.71 24.35 2.88
CA GLU A 27 -0.03 25.47 2.22
C GLU A 27 1.14 25.04 1.33
N GLY A 28 1.91 24.05 1.77
CA GLY A 28 3.07 23.53 1.02
C GLY A 28 2.71 22.81 -0.28
N LEU A 29 1.47 22.33 -0.42
CA LEU A 29 1.00 21.61 -1.61
C LEU A 29 0.13 22.45 -2.52
N CYS A 30 -0.28 23.65 -2.11
CA CYS A 30 -1.11 24.52 -2.93
C CYS A 30 -0.55 24.85 -4.32
N PRO A 31 0.77 24.96 -4.55
CA PRO A 31 1.30 25.12 -5.90
C PRO A 31 0.90 24.00 -6.88
N LEU A 32 0.51 22.83 -6.36
CA LEU A 32 0.07 21.67 -7.16
C LEU A 32 -1.44 21.40 -7.02
N LEU A 33 -1.99 21.59 -5.82
CA LEU A 33 -3.33 21.10 -5.46
C LEU A 33 -4.33 22.22 -5.16
N CYS A 34 -3.99 23.49 -5.36
CA CYS A 34 -4.92 24.60 -5.20
C CYS A 34 -5.10 25.36 -6.52
N HIS A 35 -6.27 25.98 -6.68
CA HIS A 35 -6.52 27.02 -7.65
C HIS A 35 -5.69 28.27 -7.33
N PRO A 36 -5.51 29.22 -8.28
CA PRO A 36 -4.75 30.45 -8.05
C PRO A 36 -5.30 31.35 -6.92
N ASP A 37 -6.56 31.17 -6.54
CA ASP A 37 -7.20 31.85 -5.41
C ASP A 37 -6.93 31.17 -4.06
N GLY A 38 -6.14 30.10 -4.05
CA GLY A 38 -5.79 29.32 -2.86
C GLY A 38 -6.81 28.25 -2.47
N THR A 39 -7.91 28.11 -3.21
CA THR A 39 -8.92 27.06 -2.92
C THR A 39 -8.46 25.68 -3.40
N PRO A 40 -8.74 24.59 -2.68
CA PRO A 40 -8.35 23.25 -3.10
C PRO A 40 -9.05 22.81 -4.40
N LEU A 41 -8.38 22.01 -5.22
CA LEU A 41 -8.97 21.42 -6.44
C LEU A 41 -10.11 20.46 -6.09
N GLY A 42 -11.31 20.73 -6.61
CA GLY A 42 -12.48 19.84 -6.49
C GLY A 42 -12.59 18.74 -7.55
N PRO A 43 -13.62 17.86 -7.47
CA PRO A 43 -13.84 16.80 -8.46
C PRO A 43 -14.03 17.37 -9.87
N GLY A 44 -13.41 16.75 -10.87
CA GLY A 44 -13.44 17.21 -12.27
C GLY A 44 -12.37 18.25 -12.61
N SER A 45 -11.74 18.88 -11.61
CA SER A 45 -10.62 19.80 -11.85
C SER A 45 -9.43 19.05 -12.43
N ARG A 46 -8.70 19.73 -13.32
CA ARG A 46 -7.49 19.15 -13.94
C ARG A 46 -6.27 19.46 -13.09
N MET A 47 -5.62 18.43 -12.57
CA MET A 47 -4.35 18.53 -11.86
C MET A 47 -3.19 18.22 -12.82
N VAL A 48 -2.15 19.07 -12.83
CA VAL A 48 -0.96 18.90 -13.66
C VAL A 48 0.28 19.08 -12.80
N ASN A 49 1.18 18.08 -12.83
CA ASN A 49 2.49 18.15 -12.18
C ASN A 49 3.60 18.15 -13.26
N PRO A 50 3.99 19.31 -13.79
CA PRO A 50 4.94 19.38 -14.90
C PRO A 50 6.34 18.93 -14.49
N GLN A 51 6.76 19.19 -13.25
CA GLN A 51 8.08 18.80 -12.76
C GLN A 51 8.19 17.28 -12.65
N LEU A 52 7.18 16.64 -12.05
CA LEU A 52 7.14 15.18 -11.96
C LEU A 52 7.07 14.54 -13.34
N GLY A 53 6.28 15.12 -14.25
CA GLY A 53 6.22 14.67 -15.65
C GLY A 53 7.59 14.70 -16.34
N ALA A 54 8.36 15.77 -16.15
CA ALA A 54 9.71 15.89 -16.69
C ALA A 54 10.68 14.86 -16.08
N VAL A 55 10.59 14.62 -14.77
CA VAL A 55 11.39 13.61 -14.06
C VAL A 55 11.09 12.21 -14.60
N LEU A 56 9.82 11.82 -14.66
CA LEU A 56 9.39 10.51 -15.17
C LEU A 56 9.76 10.33 -16.65
N GLN A 57 9.68 11.38 -17.46
CA GLN A 57 10.08 11.31 -18.87
C GLN A 57 11.59 11.11 -19.02
N ARG A 58 12.40 11.77 -18.20
CA ARG A 58 13.85 11.58 -18.20
C ARG A 58 14.20 10.17 -17.74
N ALA A 59 13.53 9.69 -16.71
CA ALA A 59 13.67 8.35 -16.18
C ALA A 59 13.39 7.26 -17.22
N ALA A 60 12.26 7.37 -17.92
CA ALA A 60 11.87 6.42 -18.96
C ALA A 60 12.83 6.39 -20.17
N ARG A 61 13.73 7.37 -20.30
CA ARG A 61 14.73 7.47 -21.37
C ARG A 61 16.14 7.12 -20.90
N ALA A 62 16.35 6.95 -19.60
CA ALA A 62 17.66 6.59 -19.07
C ALA A 62 17.99 5.13 -19.40
N PRO A 63 19.23 4.79 -19.79
CA PRO A 63 19.65 3.40 -19.92
C PRO A 63 19.58 2.67 -18.58
N GLU A 64 19.21 1.39 -18.58
CA GLU A 64 19.05 0.56 -17.36
C GLU A 64 20.36 0.38 -16.57
N GLU A 65 21.51 0.48 -17.25
CA GLU A 65 22.84 0.25 -16.67
C GLU A 65 23.47 1.52 -16.08
N ASP A 66 22.76 2.66 -16.05
CA ASP A 66 23.36 3.95 -15.76
C ASP A 66 22.78 4.62 -14.50
N ASP A 67 23.67 4.99 -13.58
CA ASP A 67 23.37 5.80 -12.37
C ASP A 67 22.74 7.17 -12.73
N GLN A 68 22.74 7.53 -14.02
CA GLN A 68 22.07 8.71 -14.56
C GLN A 68 20.59 8.84 -14.16
N PHE A 69 19.85 7.74 -14.01
CA PHE A 69 18.46 7.82 -13.51
C PHE A 69 18.42 8.37 -12.08
N TRP A 70 19.23 7.78 -11.19
CA TRP A 70 19.35 8.19 -9.81
C TRP A 70 19.91 9.60 -9.70
N ASP A 71 20.92 9.95 -10.50
CA ASP A 71 21.46 11.30 -10.53
C ASP A 71 20.44 12.35 -11.00
N ALA A 72 19.60 12.01 -11.98
CA ALA A 72 18.54 12.86 -12.48
C ALA A 72 17.41 13.11 -11.47
N LEU A 73 17.16 12.14 -10.59
CA LEU A 73 16.10 12.19 -9.58
C LEU A 73 16.61 12.74 -8.24
N LEU A 74 17.70 12.17 -7.74
CA LEU A 74 18.25 12.41 -6.41
C LEU A 74 19.01 13.73 -6.33
N ARG A 75 19.75 14.15 -7.38
CA ARG A 75 20.51 15.42 -7.27
C ARG A 75 19.60 16.65 -7.16
N PRO A 76 18.52 16.81 -7.97
CA PRO A 76 17.61 17.93 -7.79
C PRO A 76 16.88 17.84 -6.45
N LEU A 77 16.43 16.66 -6.05
CA LEU A 77 15.76 16.46 -4.76
C LEU A 77 16.68 16.80 -3.58
N ALA A 78 17.94 16.35 -3.61
CA ALA A 78 18.95 16.64 -2.60
C ALA A 78 19.27 18.13 -2.45
N ARG A 79 19.04 18.95 -3.49
CA ARG A 79 19.18 20.41 -3.41
C ARG A 79 17.99 21.07 -2.71
N ASP A 80 16.80 20.51 -2.87
CA ASP A 80 15.57 21.02 -2.24
C ASP A 80 15.45 20.60 -0.78
N LEU A 81 15.96 19.41 -0.43
CA LEU A 81 15.81 18.85 0.91
C LEU A 81 16.31 19.79 2.03
N PRO A 82 17.49 20.45 1.97
CA PRO A 82 17.94 21.33 3.05
C PRO A 82 17.01 22.51 3.34
N THR A 83 16.29 23.01 2.33
CA THR A 83 15.33 24.11 2.49
C THR A 83 13.96 23.61 2.93
N LEU A 84 13.53 22.43 2.49
CA LEU A 84 12.23 21.83 2.84
C LEU A 84 12.22 21.20 4.23
N ALA A 85 13.32 20.57 4.63
CA ALA A 85 13.39 19.66 5.76
C ALA A 85 14.18 20.19 6.96
N GLY A 86 14.92 21.29 6.78
CA GLY A 86 15.99 21.66 7.68
C GLY A 86 17.11 20.61 7.74
N LYS A 87 18.15 20.86 8.56
CA LYS A 87 19.35 20.00 8.64
C LYS A 87 19.11 18.58 9.21
N SER A 88 17.89 18.23 9.63
CA SER A 88 17.61 17.06 10.47
C SER A 88 17.11 15.82 9.73
N LEU A 89 16.72 15.89 8.45
CA LEU A 89 16.28 14.70 7.68
C LEU A 89 17.43 13.91 7.03
N PHE A 90 18.69 14.32 7.25
CA PHE A 90 19.88 13.78 6.58
C PHE A 90 20.72 12.81 7.43
N THR A 91 20.14 12.16 8.43
CA THR A 91 20.89 11.16 9.19
C THR A 91 20.91 9.79 8.53
N THR A 92 20.06 9.53 7.53
CA THR A 92 20.09 8.29 6.76
C THR A 92 21.07 8.44 5.58
N PRO A 93 22.16 7.67 5.55
CA PRO A 93 23.14 7.74 4.47
C PRO A 93 22.50 7.39 3.12
N PRO A 94 23.06 7.91 2.00
CA PRO A 94 22.61 7.60 0.63
C PRO A 94 22.68 6.10 0.26
N ASP A 95 23.22 5.26 1.14
CA ASP A 95 23.33 3.81 0.97
C ASP A 95 22.06 3.04 1.36
N ALA A 96 20.96 3.72 1.74
CA ALA A 96 19.65 3.08 1.94
C ALA A 96 18.99 2.72 0.60
N LEU A 97 19.67 1.90 -0.20
CA LEU A 97 19.10 1.29 -1.39
C LEU A 97 17.98 0.31 -0.99
N PRO A 98 16.97 0.12 -1.85
CA PRO A 98 16.03 -0.98 -1.70
C PRO A 98 16.79 -2.29 -1.54
N SER A 99 16.50 -3.05 -0.49
CA SER A 99 17.13 -4.35 -0.27
C SER A 99 16.25 -5.45 -0.87
N LEU A 100 16.89 -6.38 -1.57
CA LEU A 100 16.24 -7.62 -1.95
C LEU A 100 16.40 -8.61 -0.79
N GLN A 101 15.28 -9.02 -0.20
CA GLN A 101 15.27 -9.97 0.90
C GLN A 101 14.37 -11.17 0.58
N PRO A 102 14.73 -12.38 1.04
CA PRO A 102 13.84 -13.52 0.97
C PRO A 102 12.52 -13.25 1.70
N ALA A 103 11.42 -13.73 1.14
CA ALA A 103 10.12 -13.66 1.79
C ALA A 103 10.11 -14.53 3.06
N LEU A 104 9.38 -14.07 4.08
CA LEU A 104 9.03 -14.91 5.22
C LEU A 104 8.00 -15.94 4.76
N SER A 105 8.18 -17.20 5.16
CA SER A 105 7.28 -18.29 4.76
C SER A 105 6.68 -19.01 5.97
N LEU A 106 5.39 -19.34 5.89
CA LEU A 106 4.69 -20.20 6.84
C LEU A 106 4.08 -21.39 6.10
N PRO A 107 4.55 -22.62 6.33
CA PRO A 107 3.90 -23.81 5.79
C PRO A 107 2.54 -24.03 6.46
N LEU A 108 1.52 -24.30 5.64
CA LEU A 108 0.15 -24.62 6.05
C LEU A 108 -0.25 -25.98 5.51
N ARG A 109 -1.36 -26.56 5.98
CA ARG A 109 -1.86 -27.85 5.44
C ARG A 109 -2.26 -27.75 3.97
N GLN A 110 -2.77 -26.59 3.57
CA GLN A 110 -3.30 -26.33 2.24
C GLN A 110 -2.24 -25.82 1.25
N GLY A 111 -1.03 -25.49 1.72
CA GLY A 111 -0.01 -24.84 0.90
C GLY A 111 1.03 -24.06 1.70
N SER A 112 1.63 -23.04 1.09
CA SER A 112 2.62 -22.16 1.73
C SER A 112 2.18 -20.71 1.64
N LEU A 113 2.28 -19.99 2.76
CA LEU A 113 2.00 -18.57 2.83
C LEU A 113 3.33 -17.79 2.89
N PHE A 114 3.44 -16.73 2.10
CA PHE A 114 4.60 -15.86 2.01
C PHE A 114 4.22 -14.42 2.31
N THR A 115 5.10 -13.71 3.00
CA THR A 115 4.95 -12.28 3.29
C THR A 115 6.31 -11.59 3.42
N THR A 116 6.31 -10.27 3.53
CA THR A 116 7.52 -9.45 3.57
C THR A 116 8.20 -9.50 4.94
N PRO A 117 9.55 -9.53 5.00
CA PRO A 117 10.32 -9.41 6.24
C PRO A 117 10.21 -8.01 6.88
N GLU A 118 10.85 -7.85 8.04
CA GLU A 118 10.98 -6.54 8.71
C GLU A 118 11.50 -5.45 7.75
N PRO A 119 11.07 -4.18 7.91
CA PRO A 119 10.46 -3.61 9.12
C PRO A 119 8.92 -3.59 9.13
N VAL A 120 8.22 -4.28 8.22
CA VAL A 120 6.73 -4.27 8.15
C VAL A 120 6.09 -5.42 8.95
N THR A 121 4.75 -5.46 9.04
CA THR A 121 4.00 -6.36 9.95
C THR A 121 3.99 -7.86 9.59
N GLY A 122 4.84 -8.30 8.66
CA GLY A 122 4.83 -9.68 8.15
C GLY A 122 5.11 -10.74 9.21
N ALA A 123 6.15 -10.57 10.03
CA ALA A 123 6.47 -11.51 11.11
C ALA A 123 5.37 -11.61 12.19
N PRO A 124 4.82 -10.49 12.71
CA PRO A 124 3.65 -10.52 13.58
C PRO A 124 2.46 -11.28 12.98
N LEU A 125 2.16 -11.07 11.69
CA LEU A 125 1.07 -11.76 10.98
C LEU A 125 1.31 -13.28 10.93
N LEU A 126 2.51 -13.73 10.56
CA LEU A 126 2.83 -15.16 10.51
C LEU A 126 2.74 -15.82 11.88
N ASN A 127 3.22 -15.17 12.95
CA ASN A 127 3.13 -15.69 14.31
C ASN A 127 1.68 -15.79 14.81
N MET A 128 0.79 -14.92 14.33
CA MET A 128 -0.65 -15.02 14.62
C MET A 128 -1.25 -16.24 13.90
N LEU A 129 -0.95 -16.42 12.61
CA LEU A 129 -1.46 -17.53 11.79
C LEU A 129 -0.89 -18.90 12.21
N SER A 130 0.36 -18.98 12.66
CA SER A 130 0.96 -20.24 13.11
C SER A 130 0.27 -20.80 14.35
N ARG A 131 -0.05 -19.94 15.33
CA ARG A 131 -0.80 -20.31 16.54
C ARG A 131 -2.21 -20.81 16.24
N LEU A 132 -2.79 -20.35 15.14
CA LEU A 132 -4.11 -20.77 14.68
C LEU A 132 -4.08 -22.15 14.01
N GLY A 133 -3.01 -22.46 13.27
CA GLY A 133 -2.80 -23.79 12.69
C GLY A 133 -2.68 -24.91 13.73
N GLU A 134 -2.21 -24.60 14.93
CA GLU A 134 -2.12 -25.57 16.05
C GLU A 134 -3.47 -25.84 16.75
N ALA A 135 -4.48 -24.98 16.58
CA ALA A 135 -5.76 -25.10 17.27
C ALA A 135 -6.68 -26.21 16.73
N GLY A 136 -6.40 -26.77 15.54
CA GLY A 136 -7.19 -27.87 14.96
C GLY A 136 -8.56 -27.43 14.38
N PRO A 137 -9.15 -28.23 13.46
CA PRO A 137 -10.38 -27.88 12.73
C PRO A 137 -11.66 -27.94 13.58
N ASP A 138 -11.62 -28.59 14.74
CA ASP A 138 -12.75 -28.72 15.68
C ASP A 138 -12.75 -27.63 16.77
N ALA A 139 -11.72 -26.78 16.81
CA ALA A 139 -11.76 -25.60 17.67
C ALA A 139 -12.70 -24.57 17.04
N GLU A 140 -13.75 -24.18 17.77
CA GLU A 140 -14.55 -23.00 17.39
C GLU A 140 -13.61 -21.86 16.99
N PRO A 141 -13.90 -21.10 15.90
CA PRO A 141 -13.08 -20.00 15.45
C PRO A 141 -12.94 -19.02 16.61
N CYS A 142 -11.81 -19.07 17.29
CA CYS A 142 -11.78 -18.69 18.69
C CYS A 142 -12.02 -17.18 18.80
N PRO A 143 -13.03 -16.72 19.57
CA PRO A 143 -13.23 -15.30 19.87
C PRO A 143 -11.95 -14.66 20.39
N ARG A 144 -11.12 -15.44 21.10
CA ARG A 144 -9.84 -15.01 21.68
C ARG A 144 -8.77 -14.63 20.67
N VAL A 145 -8.77 -15.19 19.46
CA VAL A 145 -7.77 -14.83 18.44
C VAL A 145 -8.19 -13.57 17.68
N LEU A 146 -9.49 -13.44 17.41
CA LEU A 146 -10.06 -12.18 16.95
C LEU A 146 -9.85 -11.07 18.00
N GLU A 147 -10.06 -11.36 19.28
CA GLU A 147 -9.78 -10.45 20.40
C GLU A 147 -8.29 -10.13 20.55
N ALA A 148 -7.37 -11.10 20.35
CA ALA A 148 -5.93 -10.85 20.41
C ALA A 148 -5.44 -9.99 19.23
N ALA A 149 -5.97 -10.23 18.03
CA ALA A 149 -5.70 -9.42 16.85
C ALA A 149 -6.29 -8.01 17.00
N GLN A 150 -7.52 -7.91 17.48
CA GLN A 150 -8.16 -6.64 17.84
C GLN A 150 -7.36 -5.91 18.93
N PHE A 151 -6.89 -6.60 19.98
CA PHE A 151 -6.10 -6.00 21.05
C PHE A 151 -4.72 -5.50 20.57
N ALA A 152 -4.05 -6.28 19.71
CA ALA A 152 -2.76 -5.89 19.13
C ALA A 152 -2.86 -4.64 18.22
N TYR A 153 -4.03 -4.42 17.61
CA TYR A 153 -4.26 -3.31 16.68
C TYR A 153 -5.20 -2.21 17.23
N ALA A 154 -5.83 -2.39 18.40
CA ALA A 154 -6.71 -1.40 19.06
C ALA A 154 -5.95 -0.23 19.69
N SER A 155 -4.66 -0.41 19.95
CA SER A 155 -3.75 0.63 20.43
C SER A 155 -3.14 1.47 19.30
N ALA A 156 -3.51 1.21 18.04
CA ALA A 156 -3.08 2.00 16.90
C ALA A 156 -3.79 3.36 16.84
N PRO A 157 -3.08 4.45 16.54
CA PRO A 157 -3.70 5.76 16.39
C PRO A 157 -4.75 5.75 15.27
N SER A 158 -5.88 6.42 15.54
CA SER A 158 -7.10 6.50 14.71
C SER A 158 -6.94 7.20 13.36
N ALA A 159 -5.75 7.72 13.02
CA ALA A 159 -5.50 8.25 11.70
C ALA A 159 -5.28 7.07 10.76
N ALA A 160 -6.31 6.69 9.99
CA ALA A 160 -6.22 5.62 9.00
C ALA A 160 -5.04 5.93 8.06
N PRO A 161 -3.95 5.16 8.08
CA PRO A 161 -2.84 5.43 7.19
C PRO A 161 -3.27 5.12 5.76
N VAL A 162 -2.99 6.08 4.88
CA VAL A 162 -3.46 6.06 3.50
C VAL A 162 -2.36 5.47 2.64
N GLY A 163 -2.66 4.41 1.91
CA GLY A 163 -1.71 3.72 1.05
C GLY A 163 -2.38 3.25 -0.22
N SER A 164 -1.56 3.11 -1.26
CA SER A 164 -1.96 2.47 -2.50
C SER A 164 -1.39 1.07 -2.54
N PHE A 165 -2.15 0.14 -3.09
CA PHE A 165 -1.70 -1.21 -3.34
C PHE A 165 -1.93 -1.56 -4.81
N LEU A 166 -1.13 -2.50 -5.31
CA LEU A 166 -1.25 -3.03 -6.65
C LEU A 166 -1.02 -4.54 -6.58
N ALA A 167 -1.86 -5.30 -7.27
CA ALA A 167 -1.64 -6.71 -7.53
C ALA A 167 -1.70 -6.93 -9.03
N ALA A 168 -0.69 -7.61 -9.57
CA ALA A 168 -0.61 -8.01 -10.95
C ALA A 168 -0.17 -9.46 -11.03
N MET A 169 -0.72 -10.19 -11.99
CA MET A 169 -0.45 -11.61 -12.20
C MET A 169 -0.59 -11.93 -13.68
N ASP A 170 0.31 -12.76 -14.21
CA ASP A 170 0.27 -13.21 -15.60
C ASP A 170 -0.04 -14.71 -15.72
N SER A 171 -0.35 -15.15 -16.94
CA SER A 171 -0.60 -16.56 -17.26
C SER A 171 0.65 -17.44 -17.18
N GLY A 172 1.84 -16.85 -17.03
CA GLY A 172 3.11 -17.55 -16.81
C GLY A 172 3.34 -17.91 -15.35
N GLY A 173 2.44 -17.51 -14.44
CA GLY A 173 2.59 -17.68 -13.00
C GLY A 173 3.41 -16.59 -12.31
N SER A 174 3.77 -15.51 -13.01
CA SER A 174 4.44 -14.37 -12.39
C SER A 174 3.45 -13.58 -11.56
N VAL A 175 3.82 -13.22 -10.33
CA VAL A 175 2.98 -12.46 -9.41
C VAL A 175 3.74 -11.28 -8.83
N LEU A 176 3.10 -10.11 -8.86
CA LEU A 176 3.58 -8.89 -8.23
C LEU A 176 2.51 -8.38 -7.27
N LEU A 177 2.85 -8.30 -5.98
CA LEU A 177 2.06 -7.63 -4.96
C LEU A 177 2.88 -6.46 -4.42
N LEU A 178 2.33 -5.25 -4.49
CA LEU A 178 2.99 -4.01 -4.10
C LEU A 178 2.10 -3.23 -3.13
N SER A 179 2.69 -2.72 -2.05
CA SER A 179 2.09 -1.72 -1.17
C SER A 179 3.02 -0.50 -1.11
N SER A 180 2.46 0.71 -1.21
CA SER A 180 3.23 1.96 -1.26
C SER A 180 2.48 3.12 -0.62
N SER A 181 3.21 4.05 0.01
CA SER A 181 2.63 5.23 0.66
C SER A 181 3.62 6.28 1.11
N LEU A 182 3.04 7.41 1.48
CA LEU A 182 3.64 8.55 2.14
C LEU A 182 3.43 8.58 3.67
N ASN A 183 2.87 7.51 4.26
CA ASN A 183 2.31 7.41 5.63
C ASN A 183 0.95 8.11 5.78
N SER A 184 0.91 9.45 5.76
CA SER A 184 -0.33 10.22 5.66
C SER A 184 -0.80 10.42 4.21
N SER A 185 -2.08 10.79 3.97
CA SER A 185 -2.65 11.02 2.62
C SER A 185 -1.80 11.89 1.70
N PHE A 186 -1.13 12.88 2.28
CA PHE A 186 -0.23 13.79 1.57
C PHE A 186 1.17 13.86 2.22
N GLY A 187 1.53 12.82 2.99
CA GLY A 187 2.78 12.75 3.74
C GLY A 187 3.03 13.99 4.60
N SER A 188 4.24 14.52 4.49
CA SER A 188 4.68 15.73 5.21
C SER A 188 3.96 17.01 4.76
N GLY A 189 3.34 17.02 3.57
CA GLY A 189 2.85 18.24 2.94
C GLY A 189 3.94 19.07 2.25
N LEU A 190 5.17 18.56 2.19
CA LEU A 190 6.30 19.23 1.54
C LEU A 190 6.41 18.78 0.08
N LEU A 191 6.37 19.75 -0.83
CA LEU A 191 6.56 19.54 -2.27
C LEU A 191 7.96 20.00 -2.68
N SER A 192 8.73 19.13 -3.34
CA SER A 192 9.99 19.51 -3.98
C SER A 192 9.73 20.40 -5.19
N PRO A 193 10.18 21.67 -5.20
CA PRO A 193 10.01 22.56 -6.35
C PRO A 193 10.77 22.08 -7.59
N ALA A 194 11.91 21.40 -7.44
CA ALA A 194 12.71 20.92 -8.56
C ALA A 194 12.19 19.63 -9.19
N THR A 195 11.51 18.77 -8.42
CA THR A 195 11.06 17.45 -8.91
C THR A 195 9.55 17.27 -8.93
N GLY A 196 8.80 18.09 -8.20
CA GLY A 196 7.36 17.94 -8.01
C GLY A 196 6.98 16.74 -7.13
N LEU A 197 7.93 16.15 -6.40
CA LEU A 197 7.69 15.04 -5.47
C LEU A 197 7.17 15.53 -4.12
N VAL A 198 6.18 14.84 -3.57
CA VAL A 198 5.73 15.03 -2.20
C VAL A 198 6.53 14.12 -1.27
N LEU A 199 7.05 14.66 -0.17
CA LEU A 199 7.85 13.90 0.79
C LEU A 199 6.93 13.17 1.79
N SER A 200 7.28 11.92 2.11
CA SER A 200 6.60 11.14 3.15
C SER A 200 6.81 11.74 4.54
N ASP A 201 5.92 11.42 5.48
CA ASP A 201 6.07 11.71 6.91
C ASP A 201 6.32 10.44 7.73
N PHE A 202 7.15 9.54 7.20
CA PHE A 202 7.71 8.44 7.98
C PHE A 202 8.79 8.97 8.93
N GLU A 203 8.54 8.93 10.23
CA GLU A 203 9.49 9.31 11.26
C GLU A 203 9.95 8.08 12.06
N GLY A 204 11.24 7.73 11.94
CA GLY A 204 11.87 6.65 12.69
C GLY A 204 11.39 5.24 12.33
N GLU A 205 11.99 4.24 12.99
CA GLU A 205 11.66 2.82 12.77
C GLU A 205 10.23 2.47 13.24
N ALA A 206 9.72 3.10 14.30
CA ALA A 206 8.41 2.75 14.86
C ALA A 206 7.23 2.98 13.87
N ALA A 207 7.36 3.93 12.94
CA ALA A 207 6.32 4.20 11.94
C ALA A 207 6.16 3.05 10.93
N THR A 208 7.24 2.34 10.58
CA THR A 208 7.23 1.26 9.58
C THR A 208 6.71 -0.07 10.14
N HIS A 209 6.82 -0.30 11.45
CA HIS A 209 6.38 -1.54 12.13
C HIS A 209 4.87 -1.76 12.15
N SER A 210 4.09 -0.76 11.74
CA SER A 210 2.62 -0.80 11.70
C SER A 210 2.07 -0.96 10.28
N TRP A 211 2.95 -1.05 9.28
CA TRP A 211 2.57 -0.99 7.87
C TRP A 211 2.21 -2.35 7.27
N THR A 212 1.22 -2.34 6.37
CA THR A 212 0.72 -3.58 5.76
C THR A 212 1.79 -4.25 4.93
N CYS A 213 1.83 -5.57 5.08
CA CYS A 213 2.66 -6.47 4.31
C CYS A 213 1.78 -7.18 3.27
N PRO A 214 2.14 -7.17 1.98
CA PRO A 214 1.52 -8.06 1.01
C PRO A 214 1.62 -9.53 1.46
N VAL A 215 0.60 -10.31 1.17
CA VAL A 215 0.56 -11.75 1.47
C VAL A 215 0.27 -12.54 0.20
N LEU A 216 1.05 -13.58 -0.02
CA LEU A 216 0.87 -14.55 -1.09
C LEU A 216 0.61 -15.91 -0.48
N LEU A 217 -0.49 -16.56 -0.80
CA LEU A 217 -0.78 -17.93 -0.43
C LEU A 217 -0.76 -18.79 -1.68
N CYS A 218 0.14 -19.76 -1.73
CA CYS A 218 0.22 -20.75 -2.80
C CYS A 218 -0.40 -22.07 -2.29
N CYS A 219 -1.46 -22.54 -2.95
CA CYS A 219 -2.28 -23.68 -2.54
C CYS A 219 -2.22 -24.85 -3.52
N GLY A 220 -2.18 -26.07 -2.96
CA GLY A 220 -2.39 -27.32 -3.71
C GLY A 220 -1.29 -27.69 -4.73
N PRO A 221 -1.47 -28.82 -5.44
CA PRO A 221 -0.54 -29.32 -6.46
C PRO A 221 -0.66 -28.60 -7.81
N GLU A 222 -1.74 -27.83 -8.03
CA GLU A 222 -2.00 -27.06 -9.25
C GLU A 222 -1.50 -25.60 -9.15
N GLU A 223 -0.74 -25.25 -8.09
CA GLU A 223 -0.15 -23.92 -7.88
C GLU A 223 -1.21 -22.79 -7.87
N ASP A 224 -2.37 -23.03 -7.24
CA ASP A 224 -3.39 -21.99 -7.10
C ASP A 224 -2.83 -20.86 -6.22
N VAL A 225 -2.76 -19.64 -6.75
CA VAL A 225 -2.16 -18.51 -6.02
C VAL A 225 -3.23 -17.54 -5.59
N LEU A 226 -3.23 -17.19 -4.31
CA LEU A 226 -4.04 -16.13 -3.72
C LEU A 226 -3.14 -14.99 -3.26
N GLY A 227 -3.20 -13.86 -3.96
CA GLY A 227 -2.59 -12.61 -3.54
C GLY A 227 -3.56 -11.77 -2.72
N VAL A 228 -3.13 -11.32 -1.54
CA VAL A 228 -3.90 -10.42 -0.66
C VAL A 228 -3.08 -9.17 -0.39
N VAL A 229 -3.66 -8.01 -0.69
CA VAL A 229 -3.11 -6.70 -0.34
C VAL A 229 -4.22 -5.84 0.24
N ALA A 230 -3.88 -5.01 1.21
CA ALA A 230 -4.81 -4.08 1.84
C ALA A 230 -4.22 -2.68 1.95
N THR A 231 -5.10 -1.69 2.07
CA THR A 231 -4.74 -0.34 2.53
C THR A 231 -3.95 -0.43 3.82
N ALA A 232 -3.04 0.51 3.97
CA ALA A 232 -2.04 0.44 5.00
C ALA A 232 -2.56 0.50 6.43
N GLY A 233 -1.66 0.13 7.33
CA GLY A 233 -1.81 0.27 8.75
C GLY A 233 -2.28 -0.97 9.50
N PRO A 234 -2.46 -0.80 10.82
CA PRO A 234 -2.99 -1.80 11.74
C PRO A 234 -4.33 -2.38 11.30
N ALA A 235 -5.23 -1.52 10.82
CA ALA A 235 -6.55 -1.91 10.35
C ALA A 235 -6.46 -2.84 9.12
N GLY A 236 -5.63 -2.48 8.13
CA GLY A 236 -5.33 -3.31 6.96
C GLY A 236 -4.76 -4.67 7.29
N SER A 237 -3.79 -4.71 8.21
CA SER A 237 -3.16 -5.96 8.64
C SER A 237 -4.17 -6.89 9.33
N LEU A 238 -5.10 -6.33 10.11
CA LEU A 238 -6.18 -7.06 10.74
C LEU A 238 -7.18 -7.61 9.71
N ALA A 239 -7.61 -6.81 8.74
CA ALA A 239 -8.52 -7.21 7.68
C ALA A 239 -7.93 -8.35 6.82
N MET A 240 -6.64 -8.25 6.48
CA MET A 240 -5.92 -9.34 5.82
C MET A 240 -5.91 -10.62 6.66
N ALA A 241 -5.63 -10.53 7.96
CA ALA A 241 -5.68 -11.68 8.85
C ALA A 241 -7.08 -12.32 8.91
N GLN A 242 -8.13 -11.51 9.04
CA GLN A 242 -9.52 -11.98 9.09
C GLN A 242 -9.96 -12.64 7.77
N THR A 243 -9.57 -12.05 6.63
CA THR A 243 -9.83 -12.60 5.30
C THR A 243 -9.13 -13.95 5.13
N LEU A 244 -7.84 -14.04 5.47
CA LEU A 244 -7.07 -15.28 5.39
C LEU A 244 -7.65 -16.35 6.31
N LEU A 245 -8.10 -16.00 7.52
CA LEU A 245 -8.73 -16.95 8.44
C LEU A 245 -10.06 -17.47 7.92
N SER A 246 -10.90 -16.58 7.39
CA SER A 246 -12.18 -16.96 6.79
C SER A 246 -11.97 -17.90 5.60
N HIS A 247 -10.95 -17.64 4.79
CA HIS A 247 -10.62 -18.50 3.65
C HIS A 247 -10.01 -19.85 4.08
N LEU A 248 -9.02 -19.84 4.97
CA LEU A 248 -8.25 -21.03 5.36
C LEU A 248 -8.99 -21.95 6.35
N LEU A 249 -9.68 -21.38 7.34
CA LEU A 249 -10.36 -22.15 8.40
C LEU A 249 -11.82 -22.44 8.06
N LEU A 250 -12.54 -21.45 7.53
CA LEU A 250 -13.97 -21.62 7.23
C LEU A 250 -14.22 -22.12 5.79
N GLN A 251 -13.17 -22.37 5.02
CA GLN A 251 -13.21 -22.79 3.61
C GLN A 251 -14.14 -21.92 2.76
N GLN A 252 -14.30 -20.65 3.13
CA GLN A 252 -15.19 -19.77 2.39
C GLN A 252 -14.58 -19.40 1.03
N PRO A 253 -15.41 -19.25 -0.02
CA PRO A 253 -14.97 -18.64 -1.25
C PRO A 253 -14.31 -17.30 -0.94
N ALA A 254 -13.14 -17.06 -1.52
CA ALA A 254 -12.34 -15.90 -1.16
C ALA A 254 -13.07 -14.56 -1.45
N GLN A 255 -14.05 -14.57 -2.35
CA GLN A 255 -14.97 -13.45 -2.62
C GLN A 255 -15.89 -13.12 -1.42
N ASP A 256 -16.42 -14.15 -0.75
CA ASP A 256 -17.34 -14.00 0.40
C ASP A 256 -16.59 -13.53 1.65
N ALA A 257 -15.32 -13.96 1.78
CA ALA A 257 -14.43 -13.53 2.86
C ALA A 257 -14.14 -12.03 2.81
N VAL A 258 -13.98 -11.45 1.60
CA VAL A 258 -13.72 -10.02 1.41
C VAL A 258 -15.00 -9.18 1.56
N ALA A 259 -16.16 -9.67 1.10
CA ALA A 259 -17.42 -8.94 1.16
C ALA A 259 -17.85 -8.57 2.60
N ARG A 260 -17.50 -9.40 3.60
CA ARG A 260 -17.76 -9.12 5.02
C ARG A 260 -16.93 -7.96 5.59
N ASP A 261 -15.77 -7.68 5.00
CA ASP A 261 -14.85 -6.63 5.47
C ASP A 261 -15.16 -5.27 4.82
N VAL A 262 -15.75 -5.29 3.61
CA VAL A 262 -16.17 -4.08 2.88
C VAL A 262 -17.32 -3.35 3.58
N ASP A 263 -18.18 -4.07 4.32
CA ASP A 263 -19.30 -3.50 5.11
C ASP A 263 -18.85 -2.93 6.48
N HIS A 264 -17.57 -3.02 6.85
CA HIS A 264 -17.07 -2.40 8.07
C HIS A 264 -16.95 -0.87 7.91
N PRO A 265 -17.34 -0.05 8.92
CA PRO A 265 -17.35 1.41 8.83
C PRO A 265 -15.96 2.05 8.65
N ALA A 266 -14.89 1.25 8.68
CA ALA A 266 -13.52 1.65 8.37
C ALA A 266 -13.14 1.47 6.87
N GLY A 267 -14.07 1.02 6.01
CA GLY A 267 -13.95 1.05 4.54
C GLY A 267 -12.58 0.65 4.01
N GLN A 268 -12.14 -0.57 4.33
CA GLN A 268 -10.80 -1.00 3.94
C GLN A 268 -10.80 -1.55 2.53
N ALA A 269 -9.81 -1.15 1.75
CA ALA A 269 -9.68 -1.62 0.39
C ALA A 269 -8.78 -2.86 0.36
N LEU A 270 -9.40 -4.04 0.21
CA LEU A 270 -8.77 -5.35 0.05
C LEU A 270 -8.83 -5.75 -1.43
N LEU A 271 -7.69 -6.11 -2.01
CA LEU A 271 -7.62 -6.68 -3.35
C LEU A 271 -7.17 -8.13 -3.27
N LEU A 272 -7.95 -8.96 -3.94
CA LEU A 272 -7.78 -10.40 -3.98
C LEU A 272 -7.58 -10.83 -5.42
N VAL A 273 -6.44 -11.44 -5.71
CA VAL A 273 -6.13 -11.98 -7.04
C VAL A 273 -5.90 -13.46 -6.94
N THR A 274 -6.59 -14.22 -7.80
CA THR A 274 -6.48 -15.67 -7.89
C THR A 274 -6.00 -16.08 -9.27
N SER A 275 -4.98 -16.94 -9.34
CA SER A 275 -4.75 -17.77 -10.54
C SER A 275 -5.28 -19.16 -10.29
N ARG A 276 -5.99 -19.70 -11.29
CA ARG A 276 -6.35 -21.11 -11.36
C ARG A 276 -5.98 -21.62 -12.75
N ALA A 277 -4.97 -22.48 -12.85
CA ALA A 277 -4.38 -22.90 -14.13
C ALA A 277 -3.96 -21.70 -15.00
N GLU A 278 -4.49 -21.57 -16.22
CA GLU A 278 -4.15 -20.51 -17.19
C GLU A 278 -4.98 -19.22 -17.07
N HIS A 279 -5.88 -19.13 -16.07
CA HIS A 279 -6.80 -18.00 -15.91
C HIS A 279 -6.51 -17.19 -14.65
N VAL A 280 -6.38 -15.88 -14.81
CA VAL A 280 -6.17 -14.90 -13.73
C VAL A 280 -7.48 -14.15 -13.48
N ARG A 281 -7.94 -14.12 -12.23
CA ARG A 281 -9.19 -13.44 -11.85
C ARG A 281 -8.98 -12.51 -10.67
N THR A 282 -9.56 -11.31 -10.77
CA THR A 282 -9.76 -10.43 -9.61
C THR A 282 -11.01 -10.90 -8.86
N ALA A 283 -10.84 -11.40 -7.65
CA ALA A 283 -11.93 -11.99 -6.88
C ALA A 283 -12.75 -10.94 -6.11
N ALA A 284 -12.12 -9.85 -5.68
CA ALA A 284 -12.81 -8.73 -5.04
C ALA A 284 -12.03 -7.44 -5.21
N VAL A 285 -12.75 -6.35 -5.51
CA VAL A 285 -12.24 -4.98 -5.60
C VAL A 285 -13.19 -4.10 -4.78
N PRO A 286 -12.68 -3.18 -3.95
CA PRO A 286 -13.54 -2.25 -3.22
C PRO A 286 -14.31 -1.40 -4.22
N SER A 287 -15.62 -1.23 -4.01
CA SER A 287 -16.57 -0.55 -4.92
C SER A 287 -16.21 0.89 -5.31
N HIS A 288 -15.20 1.47 -4.66
CA HIS A 288 -14.75 2.86 -4.82
C HIS A 288 -13.31 2.99 -5.33
N CYS A 289 -12.58 1.88 -5.53
CA CYS A 289 -11.15 1.88 -5.82
C CYS A 289 -10.85 1.13 -7.13
N CYS A 290 -10.71 1.91 -8.20
CA CYS A 290 -10.15 1.54 -9.51
C CYS A 290 -10.99 0.61 -10.42
N PRO A 291 -10.89 0.77 -11.75
CA PRO A 291 -11.44 -0.19 -12.71
C PRO A 291 -10.66 -1.51 -12.63
N SER A 292 -11.37 -2.64 -12.49
CA SER A 292 -10.81 -3.96 -12.75
C SER A 292 -11.04 -4.35 -14.21
N GLU A 293 -9.98 -4.76 -14.90
CA GLU A 293 -10.07 -5.46 -16.17
C GLU A 293 -9.33 -6.78 -16.04
N GLY A 294 -10.04 -7.88 -16.32
CA GLY A 294 -9.53 -9.24 -16.34
C GLY A 294 -10.59 -10.16 -16.94
N TYR A 295 -10.19 -11.01 -17.89
CA TYR A 295 -11.04 -12.01 -18.53
C TYR A 295 -10.94 -13.35 -17.81
#